data_AF-A0A9D3BZ10-F1
#
_entry.id   AF-A0A9D3BZ10-F1
#
_cell.length_a   1.000
_cell.length_b   1.000
_cell.length_c   1.000
_cell.angle_alpha   90.00
_cell.angle_beta   90.00
_cell.angle_gamma   90.00
#
_symmetry.space_group_name_H-M   'P 1'
#
loop_
_entity.id
_entity.type
_entity.pdbx_description
1 polymer ?
#
loop_
_entity_poly.entity_id
_entity_poly.type
_entity_poly.pdbx_seq_one_letter_code
_entity_poly.pdbx_strand_id
1 'polypeptide(L)'
;MNSHLKLWLLILSWLWFDRVLRDAAAGIHPTSETASALSDANLMFEFLLGGVATDQDNIFLLDEEMSSMRKGKEFLSHINDGIPKTPNAMELMVHTLQNHPKKHLTQDQFESLILSMVYSAHQAQVQGSKEKQEAWGGVLLQLANITVFELRGSFLVNT
;
A
#
# COMPACT_ATOMS: atom_id res chain seq x y z
N MET A 1 4.07 5.50 -23.64
CA MET A 1 3.60 4.59 -22.57
C MET A 1 4.20 3.21 -22.83
N ASN A 2 5.09 2.73 -21.95
CA ASN A 2 5.88 1.52 -22.17
C ASN A 2 4.99 0.26 -22.19
N SER A 3 5.15 -0.58 -23.22
CA SER A 3 4.36 -1.81 -23.43
C SER A 3 4.41 -2.77 -22.23
N HIS A 4 5.51 -2.76 -21.46
CA HIS A 4 5.64 -3.54 -20.23
C HIS A 4 4.70 -3.07 -19.11
N LEU A 5 4.46 -1.76 -18.97
CA LEU A 5 3.55 -1.21 -17.94
C LEU A 5 2.09 -1.60 -18.23
N LYS A 6 1.71 -1.60 -19.52
CA LYS A 6 0.39 -2.09 -19.95
C LYS A 6 0.19 -3.58 -19.63
N LEU A 7 1.21 -4.41 -19.83
CA LEU A 7 1.13 -5.84 -19.55
C LEU A 7 0.96 -6.11 -18.05
N TRP A 8 1.70 -5.39 -17.21
CA TRP A 8 1.59 -5.49 -15.75
C TRP A 8 0.24 -5.04 -15.22
N LEU A 9 -0.31 -3.94 -15.74
CA LEU A 9 -1.66 -3.46 -15.39
C LEU A 9 -2.75 -4.45 -15.83
N LEU A 10 -2.60 -5.06 -17.01
CA LEU A 10 -3.53 -6.09 -17.48
C LEU A 10 -3.47 -7.35 -16.61
N ILE A 11 -2.28 -7.80 -16.20
CA ILE A 11 -2.11 -8.97 -15.32
C ILE A 11 -2.71 -8.70 -13.92
N LEU A 12 -2.47 -7.53 -13.35
CA LEU A 12 -3.06 -7.11 -12.06
C LEU A 12 -4.58 -7.01 -12.13
N SER A 13 -5.10 -6.41 -13.21
CA SER A 13 -6.53 -6.32 -13.47
C SER A 13 -7.15 -7.72 -13.59
N TRP A 14 -6.49 -8.64 -14.30
CA TRP A 14 -7.01 -9.99 -14.52
C TRP A 14 -7.02 -10.85 -13.25
N LEU A 15 -5.97 -10.75 -12.43
CA LEU A 15 -5.88 -11.44 -11.14
C LEU A 15 -6.93 -10.93 -10.13
N TRP A 16 -7.24 -9.62 -10.15
CA TRP A 16 -8.30 -9.03 -9.33
C TRP A 16 -9.69 -9.41 -9.82
N PHE A 17 -9.93 -9.37 -11.13
CA PHE A 17 -11.23 -9.70 -11.71
C PHE A 17 -11.60 -11.17 -11.47
N ASP A 18 -10.64 -12.09 -11.59
CA ASP A 18 -10.87 -13.53 -11.39
C ASP A 18 -11.20 -13.88 -9.93
N ARG A 19 -10.73 -13.08 -8.96
CA ARG A 19 -11.09 -13.23 -7.54
C ARG A 19 -12.53 -12.75 -7.29
N VAL A 20 -12.88 -11.57 -7.80
CA VAL A 20 -14.23 -11.00 -7.69
C VAL A 20 -15.28 -11.86 -8.42
N LEU A 21 -14.95 -12.41 -9.60
CA LEU A 21 -15.85 -13.29 -10.34
C LEU A 21 -16.07 -14.62 -9.62
N ARG A 22 -15.04 -15.17 -8.97
CA ARG A 22 -15.15 -16.41 -8.18
C ARG A 22 -15.99 -16.23 -6.93
N ASP A 23 -15.85 -15.11 -6.24
CA ASP A 23 -16.67 -14.81 -5.05
C ASP A 23 -18.15 -14.61 -5.43
N ALA A 24 -18.42 -13.96 -6.56
CA ALA A 24 -19.77 -13.81 -7.12
C ALA A 24 -20.37 -15.14 -7.61
N ALA A 25 -19.58 -15.99 -8.28
CA ALA A 25 -20.03 -17.29 -8.77
C ALA A 25 -20.25 -18.33 -7.65
N ALA A 26 -19.56 -18.18 -6.52
CA ALA A 26 -19.74 -19.02 -5.34
C ALA A 26 -20.99 -18.66 -4.51
N GLY A 27 -21.75 -17.62 -4.90
CA GLY A 27 -22.92 -17.16 -4.16
C GLY A 27 -22.57 -16.59 -2.77
N ILE A 28 -21.29 -16.23 -2.56
CA ILE A 28 -20.86 -15.54 -1.35
C ILE A 28 -21.37 -14.11 -1.49
N HIS A 29 -22.51 -13.84 -0.87
CA HIS A 29 -22.93 -12.45 -0.66
C HIS A 29 -21.81 -11.75 0.12
N PRO A 30 -21.28 -10.62 -0.38
CA PRO A 30 -20.29 -9.87 0.38
C PRO A 30 -20.93 -9.56 1.73
N THR A 31 -20.29 -10.00 2.82
CA THR A 31 -20.67 -9.53 4.14
C THR A 31 -20.51 -8.01 4.14
N SER A 32 -21.21 -7.30 5.03
CA SER A 32 -21.12 -5.83 5.10
C SER A 32 -19.66 -5.35 5.18
N GLU A 33 -18.78 -6.16 5.79
CA GLU A 33 -17.34 -5.93 5.91
C GLU A 33 -16.58 -6.10 4.59
N THR A 34 -16.94 -7.09 3.75
CA THR A 34 -16.31 -7.23 2.41
C THR A 34 -16.77 -6.14 1.46
N ALA A 35 -18.03 -5.72 1.56
CA ALA A 35 -18.56 -4.62 0.76
C ALA A 35 -17.91 -3.28 1.13
N SER A 36 -17.69 -3.03 2.43
CA SER A 36 -16.96 -1.84 2.88
C SER A 36 -15.49 -1.86 2.44
N ALA A 37 -14.80 -3.00 2.58
CA ALA A 37 -13.41 -3.14 2.14
C ALA A 37 -13.25 -2.92 0.62
N LEU A 38 -14.20 -3.42 -0.19
CA LEU A 38 -14.21 -3.20 -1.64
C LEU A 38 -14.45 -1.71 -1.97
N SER A 39 -15.35 -1.05 -1.23
CA SER A 39 -15.59 0.38 -1.39
C SER A 39 -14.36 1.21 -1.02
N ASP A 40 -13.63 0.83 0.02
CA ASP A 40 -12.42 1.54 0.46
C ASP A 40 -11.26 1.31 -0.52
N ALA A 41 -11.13 0.10 -1.06
CA ALA A 41 -10.17 -0.19 -2.13
C ALA A 41 -10.47 0.62 -3.40
N ASN A 42 -11.75 0.71 -3.81
CA ASN A 42 -12.14 1.51 -4.97
C ASN A 42 -11.82 2.99 -4.77
N LEU A 43 -12.07 3.53 -3.57
CA LEU A 43 -11.73 4.91 -3.24
C LEU A 43 -10.21 5.16 -3.27
N MET A 44 -9.41 4.19 -2.83
CA MET A 44 -7.95 4.26 -2.95
C MET A 44 -7.52 4.37 -4.43
N PHE A 45 -8.15 3.60 -5.32
CA PHE A 45 -7.90 3.71 -6.76
C PHE A 45 -8.32 5.08 -7.30
N GLU A 46 -9.45 5.62 -6.86
CA GLU A 46 -9.90 6.96 -7.24
C GLU A 46 -8.90 8.05 -6.80
N PHE A 47 -8.37 7.98 -5.58
CA PHE A 47 -7.32 8.88 -5.12
C PHE A 47 -6.08 8.84 -6.02
N LEU A 48 -5.64 7.63 -6.41
CA LEU A 48 -4.48 7.46 -7.28
C LEU A 48 -4.76 7.93 -8.72
N LEU A 49 -5.99 7.74 -9.22
CA LEU A 49 -6.41 8.18 -10.56
C LEU A 49 -6.61 9.69 -10.66
N GLY A 50 -7.17 10.31 -9.62
CA GLY A 50 -7.30 11.77 -9.50
C GLY A 50 -5.96 12.49 -9.33
N GLY A 51 -4.90 11.71 -9.07
CA GLY A 51 -3.54 12.19 -9.01
C GLY A 51 -3.14 12.59 -7.61
N VAL A 52 -1.89 12.25 -7.30
CA VAL A 52 -1.26 12.52 -6.02
C VAL A 52 0.00 13.34 -6.29
N ALA A 53 0.19 14.39 -5.51
CA ALA A 53 1.41 15.19 -5.52
C ALA A 53 2.17 15.02 -4.21
N THR A 54 3.47 15.21 -4.30
CA THR A 54 4.36 15.22 -3.14
C THR A 54 5.10 16.55 -3.11
N ASP A 55 5.06 17.24 -1.98
CA ASP A 55 5.93 18.38 -1.70
C ASP A 55 6.82 18.04 -0.50
N GLN A 56 8.13 18.02 -0.75
CA GLN A 56 9.14 17.50 0.17
C GLN A 56 8.82 16.06 0.61
N ASP A 57 8.16 15.91 1.76
CA ASP A 57 7.79 14.65 2.39
C ASP A 57 6.27 14.49 2.59
N ASN A 58 5.49 15.53 2.25
CA ASN A 58 4.04 15.55 2.41
C ASN A 58 3.36 15.15 1.11
N ILE A 59 2.33 14.32 1.24
CA ILE A 59 1.50 13.84 0.15
C ILE A 59 0.18 14.61 0.14
N PHE A 60 -0.29 14.94 -1.06
CA PHE A 60 -1.52 15.69 -1.32
C PHE A 60 -2.33 15.02 -2.43
N LEU A 61 -3.66 15.06 -2.30
CA LEU A 61 -4.56 14.73 -3.40
C LEU A 61 -4.69 15.97 -4.30
N LEU A 62 -4.53 15.80 -5.61
CA LEU A 62 -4.67 16.90 -6.57
C LEU A 62 -6.13 17.28 -6.81
N ASP A 63 -7.03 16.31 -6.63
CA ASP A 63 -8.45 16.52 -6.72
C ASP A 63 -8.98 17.21 -5.45
N GLU A 64 -9.51 18.43 -5.62
CA GLU A 64 -10.00 19.26 -4.53
C GLU A 64 -11.20 18.62 -3.82
N GLU A 65 -12.11 17.99 -4.56
CA GLU A 65 -13.28 17.31 -3.98
C GLU A 65 -12.81 16.17 -3.08
N MET A 66 -11.95 15.29 -3.60
CA MET A 66 -11.40 14.17 -2.82
C MET A 66 -10.57 14.63 -1.62
N SER A 67 -9.79 15.71 -1.74
CA SER A 67 -9.03 16.28 -0.63
C SER A 67 -9.93 16.83 0.50
N SER A 68 -11.15 17.27 0.15
CA SER A 68 -12.10 17.86 1.09
C SER A 68 -12.92 16.82 1.84
N MET A 69 -13.11 15.63 1.24
CA MET A 69 -13.88 14.51 1.80
C MET A 69 -13.24 13.98 3.09
N ARG A 70 -14.09 13.52 4.03
CA ARG A 70 -13.62 12.93 5.30
C ARG A 70 -12.63 11.79 5.08
N LYS A 71 -12.96 10.85 4.19
CA LYS A 71 -12.10 9.71 3.86
C LYS A 71 -10.78 10.13 3.20
N GLY A 72 -10.79 11.18 2.38
CA GLY A 72 -9.57 11.74 1.80
C GLY A 72 -8.65 12.35 2.85
N LYS A 73 -9.22 13.08 3.83
CA LYS A 73 -8.46 13.61 4.97
C LYS A 73 -7.92 12.51 5.88
N GLU A 74 -8.71 11.46 6.14
CA GLU A 74 -8.26 10.28 6.90
C GLU A 74 -7.10 9.57 6.20
N PHE A 75 -7.20 9.37 4.88
CA PHE A 75 -6.13 8.81 4.06
C PHE A 75 -4.85 9.66 4.10
N LEU A 76 -4.98 10.97 3.90
CA LEU A 76 -3.86 11.89 3.94
C LEU A 76 -3.19 11.93 5.31
N SER A 77 -3.96 11.91 6.40
CA SER A 77 -3.40 11.82 7.76
C SER A 77 -2.67 10.50 7.98
N HIS A 78 -3.25 9.37 7.53
CA HIS A 78 -2.59 8.07 7.67
C HIS A 78 -1.24 8.03 6.93
N ILE A 79 -1.16 8.58 5.72
CA ILE A 79 0.09 8.64 4.96
C ILE A 79 1.07 9.68 5.51
N ASN A 80 0.63 10.87 5.87
CA ASN A 80 1.53 11.96 6.26
C ASN A 80 2.01 11.81 7.70
N ASP A 81 1.15 11.34 8.59
CA ASP A 81 1.44 11.24 10.03
C ASP A 81 1.87 9.82 10.43
N GLY A 82 1.37 8.79 9.72
CA GLY A 82 1.62 7.38 10.05
C GLY A 82 2.86 6.77 9.39
N ILE A 83 3.34 7.34 8.29
CA ILE A 83 4.45 6.76 7.50
C ILE A 83 5.74 7.53 7.73
N PRO A 84 6.84 6.86 8.18
CA PRO A 84 8.12 7.50 8.37
C PRO A 84 8.65 8.18 7.10
N LYS A 85 9.16 9.41 7.25
CA LYS A 85 9.63 10.23 6.12
C LYS A 85 11.14 10.20 5.90
N THR A 86 11.89 9.53 6.77
CA THR A 86 13.35 9.39 6.65
C THR A 86 13.76 7.91 6.59
N PRO A 87 14.88 7.58 5.92
CA PRO A 87 15.38 6.20 5.87
C PRO A 87 15.56 5.58 7.26
N ASN A 88 16.21 6.30 8.17
CA ASN A 88 16.47 5.81 9.53
C ASN A 88 15.17 5.52 10.30
N ALA A 89 14.17 6.40 10.20
CA ALA A 89 12.89 6.17 10.85
C ALA A 89 12.13 4.98 10.22
N MET A 90 12.28 4.79 8.90
CA MET A 90 11.71 3.64 8.21
C MET A 90 12.42 2.33 8.59
N GLU A 91 13.74 2.34 8.77
CA GLU A 91 14.50 1.20 9.31
C GLU A 91 14.06 0.83 10.73
N LEU A 92 13.80 1.82 11.59
CA LEU A 92 13.24 1.58 12.92
C LEU A 92 11.84 0.93 12.85
N MET A 93 10.99 1.36 11.91
CA MET A 93 9.71 0.72 11.65
C MET A 93 9.89 -0.73 11.19
N VAL A 94 10.81 -0.99 10.26
CA VAL A 94 11.17 -2.34 9.80
C VAL A 94 11.60 -3.24 10.97
N HIS A 95 12.51 -2.75 11.82
CA HIS A 95 12.95 -3.50 13.00
C HIS A 95 11.80 -3.79 13.97
N THR A 96 10.88 -2.84 14.14
CA THR A 96 9.69 -3.03 14.98
C THR A 96 8.78 -4.11 14.42
N LEU A 97 8.57 -4.14 13.10
CA LEU A 97 7.77 -5.16 12.42
C LEU A 97 8.44 -6.54 12.48
N GLN A 98 9.75 -6.63 12.29
CA GLN A 98 10.50 -7.89 12.35
C GLN A 98 10.55 -8.50 13.76
N ASN A 99 10.62 -7.65 14.78
CA ASN A 99 10.64 -8.08 16.19
C ASN A 99 9.24 -8.27 16.77
N HIS A 100 8.19 -8.11 15.96
CA HIS A 100 6.83 -8.38 16.41
C HIS A 100 6.71 -9.88 16.77
N PRO A 101 6.21 -10.24 17.98
CA PRO A 101 5.97 -11.64 18.32
C PRO A 101 5.10 -12.28 17.23
N LYS A 102 5.39 -13.55 16.88
CA LYS A 102 4.90 -14.38 15.73
C LYS A 102 3.37 -14.44 15.50
N LYS A 103 2.69 -13.31 15.56
CA LYS A 103 1.28 -13.08 15.30
C LYS A 103 1.20 -12.28 14.01
N HIS A 104 0.22 -12.60 13.18
CA HIS A 104 -0.08 -11.83 11.99
C HIS A 104 -0.30 -10.36 12.32
N LEU A 105 0.14 -9.49 11.41
CA LEU A 105 -0.12 -8.06 11.50
C LEU A 105 -1.63 -7.80 11.58
N THR A 106 -2.02 -6.79 12.37
CA THR A 106 -3.37 -6.24 12.27
C THR A 106 -3.56 -5.62 10.88
N GLN A 107 -4.82 -5.39 10.49
CA GLN A 107 -5.13 -4.72 9.23
C GLN A 107 -4.41 -3.38 9.12
N ASP A 108 -4.51 -2.52 10.14
CA ASP A 108 -3.83 -1.21 10.16
C ASP A 108 -2.31 -1.33 10.01
N GLN A 109 -1.68 -2.31 10.69
CA GLN A 109 -0.25 -2.54 10.58
C GLN A 109 0.15 -3.02 9.18
N PHE A 110 -0.67 -3.84 8.56
CA PHE A 110 -0.46 -4.30 7.20
C PHE A 110 -0.64 -3.16 6.19
N GLU A 111 -1.66 -2.32 6.36
CA GLU A 111 -1.88 -1.13 5.53
C GLU A 111 -0.71 -0.15 5.64
N SER A 112 -0.23 0.14 6.86
CA SER A 112 0.97 0.95 7.09
C SER A 112 2.22 0.33 6.44
N LEU A 113 2.38 -1.00 6.49
CA LEU A 113 3.47 -1.71 5.80
C LEU A 113 3.43 -1.49 4.28
N ILE A 114 2.26 -1.65 3.66
CA ILE A 114 2.10 -1.46 2.20
C ILE A 114 2.35 0.00 1.82
N LEU A 115 1.82 0.96 2.57
CA LEU A 115 2.04 2.38 2.31
C LEU A 115 3.50 2.78 2.49
N SER A 116 4.18 2.26 3.51
CA SER A 116 5.63 2.42 3.70
C SER A 116 6.44 1.85 2.53
N MET A 117 6.00 0.71 1.97
CA MET A 117 6.65 0.10 0.80
C MET A 117 6.49 1.00 -0.44
N VAL A 118 5.29 1.49 -0.71
CA VAL A 118 5.01 2.42 -1.83
C VAL A 118 5.80 3.72 -1.67
N TYR A 119 5.82 4.31 -0.46
CA TYR A 119 6.57 5.52 -0.16
C TYR A 119 8.08 5.31 -0.38
N SER A 120 8.63 4.19 0.12
CA SER A 120 10.06 3.86 -0.05
C SER A 120 10.42 3.67 -1.52
N ALA A 121 9.55 3.04 -2.31
CA ALA A 121 9.76 2.90 -3.76
C ALA A 121 9.74 4.24 -4.49
N HIS A 122 8.80 5.12 -4.15
CA HIS A 122 8.75 6.48 -4.68
C HIS A 122 10.05 7.25 -4.33
N GLN A 123 10.46 7.23 -3.05
CA GLN A 123 11.68 7.91 -2.60
C GLN A 123 12.95 7.35 -3.27
N ALA A 124 13.06 6.03 -3.42
CA ALA A 124 14.17 5.41 -4.15
C ALA A 124 14.27 5.89 -5.62
N GLN A 125 13.14 6.29 -6.22
CA GLN A 125 13.10 6.82 -7.58
C GLN A 125 13.42 8.32 -7.67
N VAL A 126 12.89 9.13 -6.74
CA VAL A 126 12.92 10.60 -6.88
C VAL A 126 14.12 11.28 -6.22
N GLN A 127 14.84 10.60 -5.33
CA GLN A 127 15.96 11.19 -4.60
C GLN A 127 17.13 11.54 -5.53
N GLY A 128 17.75 12.70 -5.30
CA GLY A 128 18.80 13.23 -6.17
C GLY A 128 20.21 12.65 -5.94
N SER A 129 20.45 11.97 -4.82
CA SER A 129 21.75 11.35 -4.52
C SER A 129 21.67 9.83 -4.53
N LYS A 130 22.70 9.20 -5.10
CA LYS A 130 22.81 7.74 -5.20
C LYS A 130 22.74 7.07 -3.82
N GLU A 131 23.42 7.65 -2.83
CA GLU A 131 23.40 7.18 -1.44
C GLU A 131 21.98 7.12 -0.87
N LYS A 132 21.17 8.17 -1.08
CA LYS A 132 19.77 8.19 -0.62
C LYS A 132 18.90 7.20 -1.38
N GLN A 133 19.10 7.07 -2.69
CA GLN A 133 18.39 6.08 -3.50
C GLN A 133 18.69 4.65 -3.00
N GLU A 134 19.95 4.35 -2.69
CA GLU A 134 20.38 3.06 -2.15
C GLU A 134 19.81 2.81 -0.74
N ALA A 135 19.80 3.82 0.14
CA ALA A 135 19.20 3.71 1.47
C ALA A 135 17.69 3.39 1.39
N TRP A 136 16.94 4.15 0.57
CA TRP A 136 15.52 3.88 0.36
C TRP A 136 15.27 2.54 -0.35
N GLY A 137 16.13 2.15 -1.28
CA GLY A 137 16.07 0.84 -1.95
C GLY A 137 16.30 -0.33 -0.99
N GLY A 138 17.24 -0.19 -0.06
CA GLY A 138 17.51 -1.17 1.00
C GLY A 138 16.31 -1.35 1.93
N VAL A 139 15.68 -0.26 2.34
CA VAL A 139 14.47 -0.28 3.16
C VAL A 139 13.29 -0.89 2.39
N LEU A 140 13.09 -0.51 1.13
CA LEU A 140 12.06 -1.08 0.25
C LEU A 140 12.17 -2.61 0.19
N LEU A 141 13.39 -3.14 0.01
CA LEU A 141 13.62 -4.58 -0.06
C LEU A 141 13.22 -5.29 1.25
N GLN A 142 13.52 -4.68 2.40
CA GLN A 142 13.15 -5.22 3.70
C GLN A 142 11.63 -5.23 3.90
N LEU A 143 10.94 -4.15 3.55
CA LEU A 143 9.47 -4.05 3.62
C LEU A 143 8.80 -5.07 2.67
N ALA A 144 9.33 -5.26 1.47
CA ALA A 144 8.83 -6.27 0.53
C ALA A 144 8.99 -7.70 1.09
N ASN A 145 10.11 -7.99 1.76
CA ASN A 145 10.31 -9.29 2.41
C ASN A 145 9.31 -9.55 3.54
N ILE A 146 9.05 -8.55 4.39
CA ILE A 146 8.02 -8.64 5.45
C ILE A 146 6.64 -8.87 4.82
N THR A 147 6.31 -8.13 3.76
CA THR A 147 5.03 -8.27 3.05
C THR A 147 4.85 -9.68 2.50
N VAL A 148 5.87 -10.24 1.85
CA VAL A 148 5.83 -11.62 1.34
C VAL A 148 5.70 -12.63 2.47
N PHE A 149 6.38 -12.42 3.60
CA PHE A 149 6.26 -13.29 4.77
C PHE A 149 4.83 -13.28 5.35
N GLU A 150 4.24 -12.10 5.55
CA GLU A 150 2.87 -11.96 6.05
C GLU A 150 1.84 -12.60 5.12
N LEU A 151 1.97 -12.36 3.82
CA LEU A 151 1.09 -12.98 2.83
C LEU A 151 1.23 -14.51 2.88
N ARG A 152 2.45 -15.05 2.87
CA ARG A 152 2.67 -16.51 2.92
C ARG A 152 2.17 -17.15 4.22
N GLY A 153 2.34 -16.49 5.35
CA GLY A 153 1.82 -16.95 6.64
C GLY A 153 0.30 -16.95 6.69
N SER A 154 -0.34 -15.91 6.13
CA SER A 154 -1.81 -15.78 6.12
C SER A 154 -2.52 -16.88 5.31
N PHE A 155 -1.90 -17.39 4.25
CA PHE A 155 -2.46 -18.49 3.46
C PHE A 155 -2.44 -19.85 4.17
N LEU A 156 -1.72 -20.00 5.29
CA LEU A 156 -1.62 -21.26 6.03
C LEU A 156 -2.59 -21.36 7.21
N VAL A 157 -3.38 -20.32 7.52
CA VAL A 157 -4.27 -20.27 8.70
C VAL A 157 -5.76 -20.44 8.34
N ASN A 158 -6.12 -20.62 7.08
CA ASN A 158 -7.47 -21.04 6.69
C ASN A 158 -7.53 -22.56 6.46
N THR A 159 -7.58 -23.34 7.53
CA THR A 159 -8.04 -24.75 7.55
C THR A 159 -8.74 -25.06 8.85
#